data_AF-A0A4U6ML34-F1
#
_entry.id   AF-A0A4U6ML34-F1
#
_cell.length_a   1.000
_cell.length_b   1.000
_cell.length_c   1.000
_cell.angle_alpha   90.00
_cell.angle_beta   90.00
_cell.angle_gamma   90.00
#
_symmetry.space_group_name_H-M   'P 1'
#
loop_
_entity.id
_entity.type
_entity.pdbx_description
1 polymer ?
#
loop_
_entity_poly.entity_id
_entity_poly.type
_entity_poly.pdbx_seq_one_letter_code
_entity_poly.pdbx_strand_id
1 'polypeptide(L)'
;EVLISTGVSSSQGTPARVSCDAAVRMMLDSGAHAAKFFPMGGEKSLPELYALATTAARNGMTLIEPTGGIDLDNFGIILQSCLEAGVPRVMPHVYSSIIDS
;
A
#
# COMPACT_ATOMS: atom_id res chain seq x y z
N GLU A 1 7.03 3.13 9.21
CA GLU A 1 7.06 4.40 8.44
C GLU A 1 6.90 4.10 6.97
N VAL A 2 6.45 5.07 6.17
CA VAL A 2 6.34 4.96 4.71
C VAL A 2 7.09 6.11 4.04
N LEU A 3 7.54 5.89 2.81
CA LEU A 3 8.20 6.90 1.98
C LEU A 3 7.15 7.58 1.10
N ILE A 4 7.00 8.91 1.23
CA ILE A 4 5.99 9.67 0.46
C ILE A 4 6.59 10.57 -0.62
N SER A 5 7.92 10.69 -0.68
CA SER A 5 8.63 11.43 -1.74
C SER A 5 8.68 10.65 -3.05
N THR A 6 7.52 10.38 -3.64
CA THR A 6 7.34 9.50 -4.82
C THR A 6 6.93 10.24 -6.09
N GLY A 7 6.89 11.57 -6.07
CA GLY A 7 6.58 12.41 -7.22
C GLY A 7 7.79 12.68 -8.11
N VAL A 8 7.56 13.30 -9.27
CA VAL A 8 8.62 13.63 -10.25
C VAL A 8 9.75 14.44 -9.61
N SER A 9 9.41 15.53 -8.90
CA SER A 9 10.41 16.37 -8.23
C SER A 9 10.88 15.76 -6.91
N SER A 10 9.96 15.27 -6.06
CA SER A 10 10.32 14.81 -4.71
C SER A 10 11.18 13.55 -4.68
N SER A 11 11.06 12.68 -5.69
CA SER A 11 11.91 11.48 -5.82
C SER A 11 13.39 11.78 -6.09
N GLN A 12 13.72 12.99 -6.56
CA GLN A 12 15.11 13.43 -6.83
C GLN A 12 15.76 14.11 -5.63
N GLY A 13 14.99 14.37 -4.57
CA GLY A 13 15.45 15.06 -3.37
C GLY A 13 15.72 14.13 -2.18
N THR A 14 15.78 14.73 -0.99
CA THR A 14 15.92 13.96 0.26
C THR A 14 14.68 13.10 0.51
N PRO A 15 14.84 11.78 0.79
CA PRO A 15 13.72 10.90 1.09
C PRO A 15 12.86 11.40 2.26
N ALA A 16 11.56 11.55 2.01
CA ALA A 16 10.60 11.94 3.05
C ALA A 16 9.93 10.69 3.64
N ARG A 17 10.47 10.20 4.77
CA ARG A 17 9.88 9.11 5.55
C ARG A 17 9.01 9.68 6.66
N VAL A 18 7.78 9.18 6.76
CA VAL A 18 6.80 9.61 7.75
C VAL A 18 6.07 8.41 8.37
N SER A 19 5.37 8.61 9.48
CA SER A 19 4.50 7.57 10.04
C SER A 19 3.36 7.22 9.06
N CYS A 20 2.81 6.01 9.15
CA CYS A 20 1.63 5.65 8.36
C CYS A 20 0.45 6.60 8.63
N ASP A 21 0.32 7.08 9.86
CA ASP A 21 -0.76 8.00 10.26
C ASP A 21 -0.63 9.36 9.55
N ALA A 22 0.57 9.93 9.56
CA ALA A 22 0.84 11.17 8.83
C ALA A 22 0.60 11.01 7.33
N ALA A 23 1.11 9.93 6.71
CA ALA A 23 0.89 9.68 5.29
C ALA A 23 -0.59 9.54 4.93
N VAL A 24 -1.35 8.76 5.71
CA VAL A 24 -2.79 8.55 5.46
C VAL A 24 -3.57 9.85 5.60
N ARG A 25 -3.31 10.64 6.65
CA ARG A 25 -3.96 11.95 6.83
C ARG A 25 -3.63 12.91 5.70
N MET A 26 -2.37 13.00 5.28
CA MET A 26 -1.97 13.84 4.14
C MET A 26 -2.63 13.41 2.83
N MET A 27 -2.77 12.10 2.60
CA MET A 27 -3.50 11.57 1.45
C MET A 27 -4.98 11.96 1.49
N LEU A 28 -5.63 11.84 2.66
CA LEU A 28 -7.03 12.26 2.86
C LEU A 28 -7.21 13.77 2.65
N ASP A 29 -6.31 14.59 3.20
CA ASP A 29 -6.31 16.06 3.00
C ASP A 29 -6.17 16.43 1.52
N SER A 30 -5.45 15.60 0.75
CA SER A 30 -5.30 15.75 -0.70
C SER A 30 -6.49 15.24 -1.51
N GLY A 31 -7.55 14.76 -0.84
CA GLY A 31 -8.75 14.20 -1.48
C GLY A 31 -8.61 12.77 -1.97
N ALA A 32 -7.53 12.06 -1.61
CA ALA A 32 -7.36 10.66 -1.95
C ALA A 32 -8.21 9.77 -1.03
N HIS A 33 -8.67 8.64 -1.55
CA HIS A 33 -9.47 7.66 -0.82
C HIS A 33 -8.81 6.27 -0.78
N ALA A 34 -7.60 6.18 -1.33
CA ALA A 34 -6.83 4.95 -1.50
C ALA A 34 -5.34 5.18 -1.23
N ALA A 35 -4.66 4.18 -0.68
CA ALA A 35 -3.21 4.13 -0.59
C ALA A 35 -2.66 3.00 -1.47
N LYS A 36 -1.81 3.34 -2.43
CA LYS A 36 -1.05 2.36 -3.21
C LYS A 36 0.28 2.03 -2.52
N PHE A 37 0.43 0.78 -2.10
CA PHE A 37 1.64 0.32 -1.43
C PHE A 37 2.56 -0.37 -2.44
N PHE A 38 3.62 0.33 -2.85
CA PHE A 38 4.53 -0.10 -3.90
C PHE A 38 5.96 0.42 -3.66
N PRO A 39 7.00 -0.39 -3.96
CA PRO A 39 6.97 -1.82 -4.28
C PRO A 39 6.93 -2.69 -3.01
N MET A 40 6.06 -3.70 -2.98
CA MET A 40 5.90 -4.58 -1.82
C MET A 40 6.84 -5.80 -1.82
N GLY A 41 7.23 -6.29 -3.01
CA GLY A 41 8.14 -7.42 -3.15
C GLY A 41 7.51 -8.76 -2.72
N GLY A 42 6.23 -8.98 -3.03
CA GLY A 42 5.47 -10.14 -2.57
C GLY A 42 5.25 -10.06 -1.07
N GLU A 43 5.65 -11.08 -0.33
CA GLU A 43 5.46 -11.11 1.14
C GLU A 43 6.53 -10.35 1.93
N LYS A 44 7.58 -9.84 1.27
CA LYS A 44 8.74 -9.20 1.93
C LYS A 44 8.37 -8.04 2.85
N SER A 45 7.34 -7.29 2.50
CA SER A 45 6.85 -6.13 3.27
C SER A 45 5.42 -6.32 3.76
N LEU A 46 5.01 -7.56 4.04
CA LEU A 46 3.68 -7.88 4.55
C LEU A 46 3.38 -7.21 5.91
N PRO A 47 4.32 -7.16 6.89
CA PRO A 47 4.09 -6.43 8.13
C PRO A 47 3.87 -4.92 7.92
N GLU A 48 4.61 -4.31 7.01
CA GLU A 48 4.46 -2.89 6.67
C GLU A 48 3.13 -2.60 5.95
N LEU A 49 2.72 -3.49 5.04
CA LEU A 49 1.39 -3.43 4.41
C LEU A 49 0.30 -3.49 5.48
N TYR A 50 0.37 -4.47 6.40
CA TYR A 50 -0.63 -4.64 7.46
C TYR A 50 -0.70 -3.40 8.37
N ALA A 51 0.45 -2.81 8.71
CA ALA A 51 0.51 -1.59 9.48
C ALA A 51 -0.15 -0.41 8.74
N LEU A 52 0.15 -0.21 7.45
CA LEU A 52 -0.49 0.83 6.64
C LEU A 52 -1.99 0.59 6.49
N ALA A 53 -2.42 -0.64 6.22
CA ALA A 53 -3.82 -1.04 6.10
C ALA A 53 -4.61 -0.76 7.39
N THR A 54 -4.04 -1.14 8.53
CA THR A 54 -4.64 -0.89 9.85
C THR A 54 -4.80 0.61 10.09
N THR A 55 -3.78 1.40 9.77
CA THR A 55 -3.83 2.87 9.91
C THR A 55 -4.82 3.51 8.93
N ALA A 56 -4.90 3.01 7.70
CA ALA A 56 -5.85 3.44 6.69
C ALA A 56 -7.30 3.24 7.18
N ALA A 57 -7.62 2.02 7.63
CA ALA A 57 -8.93 1.69 8.18
C ALA A 57 -9.32 2.59 9.36
N ARG A 58 -8.39 2.78 10.32
CA ARG A 58 -8.61 3.64 11.51
C ARG A 58 -8.88 5.11 11.18
N ASN A 59 -8.28 5.64 10.11
CA ASN A 59 -8.45 7.03 9.69
C ASN A 59 -9.56 7.23 8.64
N GLY A 60 -10.33 6.18 8.32
CA GLY A 60 -11.44 6.27 7.37
C GLY A 60 -11.04 6.24 5.89
N MET A 61 -9.78 5.90 5.57
CA MET A 61 -9.39 5.61 4.19
C MET A 61 -10.00 4.28 3.75
N THR A 62 -10.65 4.27 2.58
CA THR A 62 -11.59 3.21 2.21
C THR A 62 -11.00 2.11 1.34
N LEU A 63 -9.81 2.31 0.79
CA LEU A 63 -9.19 1.41 -0.18
C LEU A 63 -7.68 1.29 0.08
N ILE A 64 -7.15 0.07 -0.02
CA ILE A 64 -5.71 -0.17 -0.10
C ILE A 64 -5.37 -0.98 -1.35
N GLU A 65 -4.26 -0.64 -1.98
CA GLU A 65 -3.82 -1.22 -3.24
C GLU A 65 -2.42 -1.87 -3.10
N PRO A 66 -2.32 -3.10 -2.59
CA PRO A 66 -1.03 -3.80 -2.50
C PRO A 66 -0.51 -4.07 -3.92
N THR A 67 0.76 -3.72 -4.17
CA THR A 67 1.35 -3.75 -5.51
C THR A 67 2.82 -4.18 -5.49
N GLY A 68 3.18 -5.10 -6.40
CA GLY A 68 4.57 -5.48 -6.69
C GLY A 68 4.97 -6.81 -6.09
N GLY A 69 5.33 -7.76 -6.96
CA GLY A 69 5.71 -9.12 -6.58
C GLY A 69 4.53 -10.02 -6.15
N ILE A 70 3.30 -9.65 -6.51
CA ILE A 70 2.11 -10.48 -6.26
C ILE A 70 2.01 -11.53 -7.37
N ASP A 71 1.79 -12.79 -7.01
CA ASP A 71 1.61 -13.93 -7.91
C ASP A 71 0.52 -14.89 -7.39
N LEU A 72 0.35 -16.04 -8.04
CA LEU A 72 -0.68 -17.01 -7.66
C LEU A 72 -0.43 -17.68 -6.31
N ASP A 73 0.82 -17.75 -5.85
CA ASP A 73 1.18 -18.43 -4.60
C ASP A 73 0.93 -17.52 -3.39
N ASN A 74 1.13 -16.21 -3.54
CA ASN A 74 1.03 -15.25 -2.44
C ASN A 74 -0.21 -14.34 -2.45
N PHE A 75 -1.01 -14.35 -3.52
CA PHE A 75 -2.21 -13.49 -3.63
C PHE A 75 -3.15 -13.63 -2.42
N GLY A 76 -3.40 -14.86 -1.98
CA GLY A 76 -4.32 -15.16 -0.88
C GLY A 76 -3.89 -14.52 0.45
N ILE A 77 -2.63 -14.69 0.84
CA ILE A 77 -2.13 -14.17 2.12
C ILE A 77 -2.07 -12.64 2.15
N ILE A 78 -1.71 -12.02 1.02
CA ILE A 78 -1.70 -10.55 0.87
C ILE A 78 -3.11 -9.99 0.98
N LEU A 79 -4.07 -10.58 0.26
CA LEU A 79 -5.47 -10.14 0.31
C LEU A 79 -6.04 -10.30 1.72
N GLN A 80 -5.84 -11.47 2.33
CA GLN A 80 -6.31 -11.77 3.68
C GLN A 80 -5.76 -10.75 4.70
N SER A 81 -4.46 -10.43 4.63
CA SER A 81 -3.83 -9.46 5.54
C SER A 81 -4.49 -8.07 5.47
N CYS A 82 -4.85 -7.61 4.26
CA CYS A 82 -5.56 -6.33 4.10
C CYS A 82 -7.00 -6.37 4.65
N LEU A 83 -7.70 -7.49 4.47
CA LEU A 83 -9.07 -7.68 4.97
C LEU A 83 -9.09 -7.75 6.51
N GLU A 84 -8.16 -8.48 7.12
CA GLU A 84 -8.01 -8.59 8.57
C GLU A 84 -7.63 -7.25 9.23
N ALA A 85 -6.87 -6.42 8.54
CA ALA A 85 -6.57 -5.06 8.97
C ALA A 85 -7.81 -4.13 9.00
N GLY A 86 -8.94 -4.57 8.42
CA GLY A 86 -10.23 -3.88 8.49
C GLY A 86 -10.47 -2.84 7.40
N VAL A 87 -9.68 -2.82 6.31
CA VAL A 87 -9.92 -1.89 5.20
C VAL A 87 -11.17 -2.35 4.42
N PRO A 88 -12.14 -1.46 4.12
CA PRO A 88 -13.40 -1.86 3.48
C PRO A 88 -13.25 -2.45 2.07
N ARG A 89 -12.25 -1.98 1.32
CA ARG A 89 -11.98 -2.41 -0.06
C ARG A 89 -10.48 -2.65 -0.25
N VAL A 90 -10.16 -3.66 -1.04
CA VAL A 90 -8.78 -4.01 -1.40
C VAL A 90 -8.71 -4.16 -2.91
N MET A 91 -7.70 -3.56 -3.55
CA MET A 91 -7.43 -3.68 -4.99
C MET A 91 -5.99 -4.18 -5.21
N PRO A 92 -5.74 -5.49 -5.13
CA PRO A 92 -4.42 -6.04 -5.40
C PRO A 92 -4.05 -5.87 -6.87
N HIS A 93 -2.84 -5.39 -7.12
CA HIS A 93 -2.30 -5.20 -8.45
C HIS A 93 -1.35 -6.35 -8.81
N VAL A 94 -1.85 -7.27 -9.65
CA VAL A 94 -1.10 -8.40 -10.20
C VAL A 94 -0.72 -8.06 -11.63
N TYR A 95 0.58 -7.98 -11.92
CA TYR A 95 1.10 -7.52 -13.21
C TYR A 95 1.84 -8.64 -13.95
N SER A 96 3.17 -8.63 -13.92
CA SER A 96 4.01 -9.52 -14.74
C SER A 96 3.82 -11.01 -14.46
N SER A 97 3.35 -11.40 -13.29
CA SER A 97 3.16 -12.80 -12.88
C SER A 97 1.99 -13.50 -13.57
N ILE A 98 1.11 -12.77 -14.27
CA ILE A 98 -0.06 -13.31 -14.97
C ILE A 98 -0.03 -13.02 -16.47
N ILE A 99 1.12 -12.57 -17.01
CA ILE A 99 1.31 -12.26 -18.42
C ILE A 99 2.32 -13.28 -18.97
N ASP A 100 1.98 -13.88 -20.11
CA ASP A 100 2.89 -14.77 -20.84
C ASP A 100 4.15 -14.00 -21.29
N SER A 101 5.31 -14.64 -21.18
CA SER A 101 6.62 -14.00 -21.37
C SER A 101 7.01 -13.84 -22.83
#